data_AF-A0A1F1Z614-F1
#
_entry.id   AF-A0A1F1Z614-F1
#
_cell.length_a   1.000
_cell.length_b   1.000
_cell.length_c   1.000
_cell.angle_alpha   90.00
_cell.angle_beta   90.00
_cell.angle_gamma   90.00
#
_symmetry.space_group_name_H-M   'P 1'
#
loop_
_entity.id
_entity.type
_entity.pdbx_description
1 polymer ?
#
loop_
_entity_poly.entity_id
_entity_poly.type
_entity_poly.pdbx_seq_one_letter_code
_entity_poly.pdbx_strand_id
1 'polypeptide(L)'
;MATDSNSTCGDCSDARLTSLLCELFDPSTPRARADEIRATIESCPECFSRLESEQAVRGRLRECCGHAQAPEPLRQRIITSITTVSVTEVRY
;
A
#
# COMPACT_ATOMS: atom_id res chain seq x y z
N MET A 1 -22.01 19.53 -23.88
CA MET A 1 -20.56 19.28 -23.68
C MET A 1 -20.41 17.81 -23.33
N ALA A 2 -19.54 17.13 -24.05
CA ALA A 2 -19.52 15.68 -24.25
C ALA A 2 -19.21 14.87 -22.98
N THR A 3 -19.93 13.75 -22.80
CA THR A 3 -19.46 12.61 -22.00
C THR A 3 -19.66 11.34 -22.81
N ASP A 4 -19.00 11.29 -23.97
CA ASP A 4 -18.76 10.03 -24.68
C ASP A 4 -17.58 9.35 -24.00
N SER A 5 -17.86 8.63 -22.92
CA SER A 5 -16.88 7.76 -22.25
C SER A 5 -17.40 6.34 -22.35
N ASN A 6 -17.11 5.69 -23.47
CA ASN A 6 -17.26 4.24 -23.62
C ASN A 6 -16.19 3.54 -22.76
N SER A 7 -16.31 3.65 -21.43
CA SER A 7 -15.46 2.98 -20.46
C SER A 7 -16.03 1.59 -20.22
N THR A 8 -15.30 0.57 -20.68
CA THR A 8 -15.56 -0.86 -20.41
C THR A 8 -15.31 -1.26 -18.94
N CYS A 9 -15.12 -0.28 -18.05
CA CYS A 9 -15.02 -0.46 -16.60
C CYS A 9 -16.38 -0.08 -15.99
N GLY A 10 -17.18 -1.09 -15.63
CA GLY A 10 -18.59 -0.93 -15.23
C GLY A 10 -18.86 -0.05 -13.99
N ASP A 11 -17.83 0.49 -13.35
CA ASP A 11 -17.94 1.59 -12.38
C ASP A 11 -16.53 2.16 -12.12
N CYS A 12 -16.14 3.23 -12.80
CA CYS A 12 -14.87 3.94 -12.55
C CYS A 12 -15.04 5.01 -11.44
N SER A 13 -15.99 4.83 -10.53
CA SER A 13 -16.23 5.76 -9.44
C SER A 13 -14.98 6.00 -8.60
N ASP A 14 -14.84 7.25 -8.16
CA ASP A 14 -13.71 7.70 -7.35
C ASP A 14 -13.57 6.90 -6.05
N ALA A 15 -14.69 6.60 -5.41
CA ALA A 15 -14.74 5.82 -4.17
C ALA A 15 -14.23 4.39 -4.38
N ARG A 16 -14.67 3.71 -5.45
CA ARG A 16 -14.24 2.33 -5.75
C ARG A 16 -12.75 2.29 -6.06
N LEU A 17 -12.27 3.20 -6.92
CA LEU A 17 -10.86 3.21 -7.27
C LEU A 17 -9.98 3.53 -6.07
N THR A 18 -10.37 4.49 -5.23
CA THR A 18 -9.65 4.81 -3.99
C THR A 18 -9.58 3.60 -3.07
N SER A 19 -10.69 2.86 -2.91
CA SER A 19 -10.69 1.62 -2.11
C SER A 19 -9.74 0.56 -2.66
N LEU A 20 -9.71 0.36 -3.99
CA LEU A 20 -8.81 -0.59 -4.64
C LEU A 20 -7.35 -0.17 -4.52
N LEU A 21 -7.04 1.12 -4.66
CA LEU A 21 -5.68 1.64 -4.47
C LEU A 21 -5.22 1.50 -3.01
N CYS A 22 -6.08 1.80 -2.05
CA CYS A 22 -5.80 1.58 -0.63
C CYS A 22 -5.48 0.11 -0.36
N GLU A 23 -6.32 -0.81 -0.86
CA GLU A 23 -6.08 -2.25 -0.73
C GLU A 23 -4.77 -2.66 -1.43
N LEU A 24 -4.51 -2.19 -2.64
CA LEU A 24 -3.30 -2.52 -3.41
C LEU A 24 -2.00 -2.11 -2.71
N PHE A 25 -2.01 -0.98 -2.01
CA PHE A 25 -0.83 -0.45 -1.31
C PHE A 25 -0.77 -0.78 0.18
N ASP A 26 -1.73 -1.56 0.69
CA ASP A 26 -1.69 -2.06 2.06
C ASP A 26 -0.64 -3.20 2.16
N PRO A 27 0.34 -3.11 3.09
CA PRO A 27 1.35 -4.15 3.27
C PRO A 27 0.76 -5.50 3.73
N SER A 28 -0.47 -5.53 4.24
CA SER A 28 -1.17 -6.75 4.63
C SER A 28 -1.88 -7.45 3.46
N THR A 29 -1.95 -6.81 2.29
CA THR A 29 -2.63 -7.38 1.12
C THR A 29 -1.84 -8.55 0.52
N PRO A 30 -2.47 -9.73 0.35
CA PRO A 30 -1.83 -10.88 -0.29
C PRO A 30 -1.41 -10.58 -1.73
N ARG A 31 -0.28 -11.16 -2.17
CA ARG A 31 0.24 -10.95 -3.53
C ARG A 31 -0.76 -11.28 -4.62
N ALA A 32 -1.46 -12.41 -4.50
CA ALA A 32 -2.49 -12.82 -5.47
C ALA A 32 -3.60 -11.75 -5.61
N ARG A 33 -4.04 -11.19 -4.47
CA ARG A 33 -5.04 -10.13 -4.44
C ARG A 33 -4.53 -8.84 -5.06
N ALA A 34 -3.28 -8.46 -4.79
CA ALA A 34 -2.66 -7.30 -5.41
C ALA A 34 -2.57 -7.46 -6.94
N ASP A 35 -2.27 -8.66 -7.44
CA ASP A 35 -2.21 -8.95 -8.88
C ASP A 35 -3.60 -8.84 -9.53
N GLU A 36 -4.66 -9.34 -8.88
CA GLU A 36 -6.06 -9.17 -9.34
C GLU A 36 -6.48 -7.70 -9.42
N ILE A 37 -6.12 -6.91 -8.41
CA ILE A 37 -6.45 -5.48 -8.37
C ILE A 37 -5.73 -4.75 -9.50
N ARG A 38 -4.45 -5.05 -9.75
CA ARG A 38 -3.72 -4.45 -10.89
C ARG A 38 -4.36 -4.80 -12.22
N ALA A 39 -4.67 -6.07 -12.47
CA ALA A 39 -5.34 -6.49 -13.70
C ALA A 39 -6.70 -5.79 -13.88
N THR A 40 -7.45 -5.60 -12.79
CA THR A 40 -8.72 -4.87 -12.80
C THR A 40 -8.53 -3.40 -13.19
N ILE A 41 -7.52 -2.74 -12.62
CA ILE A 41 -7.23 -1.33 -12.89
C ILE A 41 -6.69 -1.13 -14.32
N GLU A 42 -5.78 -2.01 -14.76
CA GLU A 42 -5.17 -2.00 -16.10
C GLU A 42 -6.18 -2.21 -17.23
N SER A 43 -7.31 -2.85 -16.93
CA SER A 43 -8.40 -3.01 -17.90
C SER A 43 -9.08 -1.70 -18.32
N CYS A 44 -8.86 -0.61 -17.57
CA CYS A 44 -9.43 0.71 -17.83
C CYS A 44 -8.33 1.77 -17.93
N PRO A 45 -8.18 2.44 -19.09
CA PRO A 45 -7.14 3.46 -19.28
C PRO A 45 -7.21 4.62 -18.26
N GLU A 46 -8.40 5.04 -17.87
CA GLU A 46 -8.60 6.13 -16.90
C GLU A 46 -8.14 5.70 -15.50
N CYS A 47 -8.59 4.54 -15.03
CA CYS A 47 -8.17 3.99 -13.74
C CYS A 47 -6.67 3.71 -13.71
N PHE A 48 -6.11 3.23 -14.82
CA PHE A 48 -4.68 2.98 -14.95
C PHE A 48 -3.85 4.27 -14.84
N SER A 49 -4.25 5.35 -15.53
CA SER A 49 -3.57 6.64 -15.40
C SER A 49 -3.58 7.18 -13.97
N ARG A 50 -4.67 6.95 -13.24
CA ARG A 50 -4.76 7.30 -11.81
C ARG A 50 -3.82 6.45 -10.95
N LEU A 51 -3.70 5.14 -11.21
CA LEU A 51 -2.73 4.27 -10.53
C LEU A 51 -1.29 4.75 -10.77
N GLU A 52 -0.94 5.12 -12.00
CA GLU A 52 0.40 5.67 -12.31
C GLU A 52 0.69 6.94 -11.50
N SER A 53 -0.30 7.84 -11.40
CA SER A 53 -0.17 9.06 -10.60
C SER A 53 0.08 8.77 -9.11
N GLU A 54 -0.64 7.81 -8.54
CA GLU A 54 -0.50 7.40 -7.14
C GLU A 54 0.86 6.74 -6.88
N GLN A 55 1.33 5.89 -7.81
CA GLN A 55 2.66 5.30 -7.74
C GLN A 55 3.76 6.35 -7.79
N ALA A 56 3.64 7.36 -8.66
CA ALA A 56 4.60 8.45 -8.77
C ALA A 56 4.68 9.27 -7.46
N VAL A 57 3.53 9.58 -6.85
CA VAL A 57 3.48 10.28 -5.55
C VAL A 57 4.14 9.44 -4.45
N ARG A 58 3.79 8.16 -4.35
CA ARG A 58 4.38 7.24 -3.35
C ARG A 58 5.89 7.05 -3.56
N GLY A 59 6.35 7.00 -4.80
CA GLY A 59 7.77 6.96 -5.15
C GLY A 59 8.52 8.16 -4.58
N ARG A 60 8.01 9.37 -4.84
CA ARG A 60 8.57 10.62 -4.27
C ARG A 60 8.58 10.62 -2.74
N LEU A 61 7.49 10.15 -2.11
CA LEU A 61 7.44 10.06 -0.64
C LEU A 61 8.49 9.09 -0.08
N ARG A 62 8.75 7.97 -0.76
CA ARG A 62 9.81 7.02 -0.37
C ARG A 62 11.20 7.62 -0.56
N GLU A 63 11.44 8.40 -1.60
CA GLU A 63 12.71 9.09 -1.80
C GLU A 63 12.97 10.13 -0.70
N CYS A 64 11.98 10.97 -0.41
CA CYS A 64 12.08 12.02 0.60
C CYS A 64 12.15 11.48 2.03
N CYS A 65 11.32 10.49 2.37
CA CYS A 65 11.10 10.05 3.75
C CYS A 65 11.59 8.63 4.05
N GLY A 66 11.92 7.83 3.03
CA GLY A 66 12.37 6.44 3.20
C GLY A 66 13.78 6.30 3.77
N HIS A 67 14.57 7.37 3.72
CA HIS A 67 15.90 7.45 4.33
C HIS A 67 15.88 7.97 5.78
N ALA A 68 14.69 8.24 6.34
CA ALA A 68 14.57 8.66 7.73
C ALA A 68 14.98 7.52 8.66
N GLN A 69 16.26 7.51 9.04
CA GLN A 69 16.79 6.51 9.96
C GLN A 69 16.26 6.80 11.36
N ALA A 70 15.69 5.78 12.00
CA ALA A 70 15.29 5.88 13.40
C ALA A 70 16.52 6.30 14.24
N PRO A 71 16.37 7.26 15.17
CA PRO A 71 17.46 7.64 16.07
C PRO A 71 18.06 6.40 16.73
N GLU A 72 19.39 6.31 16.71
CA GLU A 72 20.14 5.16 17.22
C GLU A 72 19.68 4.67 18.62
N PRO A 73 19.42 5.53 19.62
CA PRO A 73 18.94 5.06 20.92
C PRO A 73 17.55 4.40 20.86
N LEU A 74 16.65 4.88 20.00
CA LEU A 74 15.33 4.27 19.83
C LEU A 74 15.44 2.92 19.12
N ARG A 75 16.28 2.85 18.09
CA ARG A 75 16.55 1.62 17.33
C ARG A 75 17.07 0.52 18.25
N GLN A 76 18.06 0.83 19.09
CA GLN A 76 18.62 -0.12 20.06
C GLN A 76 17.57 -0.61 21.06
N ARG A 77 16.77 0.30 21.63
CA ARG A 77 15.70 -0.07 22.57
C ARG A 77 14.68 -1.02 21.95
N ILE A 78 14.25 -0.76 20.72
CA ILE A 78 13.29 -1.62 20.01
C ILE A 78 13.89 -2.99 19.76
N ILE A 79 15.13 -3.06 19.24
CA ILE A 79 15.83 -4.33 18.97
C ILE A 79 15.90 -5.16 20.25
N THR A 80 16.36 -4.58 21.36
CA THR A 80 16.42 -5.29 22.65
C THR A 80 15.04 -5.80 23.07
N SER A 81 13.99 -4.97 22.94
CA SER A 81 12.63 -5.35 23.34
C SER A 81 12.07 -6.51 22.53
N ILE A 82 12.38 -6.61 21.23
CA ILE A 82 11.87 -7.68 20.37
C ILE A 82 12.70 -8.97 20.48
N THR A 83 13.98 -8.89 20.83
CA THR A 83 14.86 -10.06 20.95
C THR A 83 14.90 -10.66 22.36
N THR A 84 14.44 -9.94 23.38
CA THR A 84 14.50 -10.42 24.78
C THR A 84 13.43 -11.49 25.01
N VAL A 85 13.86 -12.72 25.30
CA VAL A 85 12.99 -13.82 25.72
C VAL A 85 12.90 -13.83 27.25
N SER A 86 11.70 -13.66 27.81
CA SER A 86 11.45 -13.85 29.24
C SER A 86 10.99 -15.28 29.52
N VAL A 87 11.71 -15.99 30.39
CA VAL A 87 11.30 -17.31 30.88
C VAL A 87 10.56 -17.11 32.19
N THR A 88 9.26 -17.43 32.20
CA THR A 88 8.44 -17.43 33.42
C THR A 88 8.33 -18.87 33.91
N GLU A 89 8.99 -19.18 35.02
CA GLU A 89 8.89 -20.51 35.65
C GLU A 89 7.57 -20.61 36.42
N VAL A 90 6.69 -21.53 35.99
CA VAL A 90 5.44 -21.84 36.70
C VAL A 90 5.73 -22.98 37.66
N ARG A 91 5.63 -22.71 38.97
CA ARG A 91 5.80 -23.72 40.03
C ARG A 91 4.42 -24.28 40.40
N TYR A 92 4.29 -25.60 40.35
CA TYR A 92 3.10 -26.37 40.74
C TYR A 92 3.07 -26.66 42.24
#